data_AF-A0A401FJ53-F1
#
_entry.id   AF-A0A401FJ53-F1
#
_cell.length_a   1.000
_cell.length_b   1.000
_cell.length_c   1.000
_cell.angle_alpha   90.00
_cell.angle_beta   90.00
_cell.angle_gamma   90.00
#
_symmetry.space_group_name_H-M   'P 1'
#
loop_
_entity.id
_entity.type
_entity.pdbx_description
1 polymer ?
#
loop_
_entity_poly.entity_id
_entity_poly.type
_entity_poly.pdbx_seq_one_letter_code
_entity_poly.pdbx_strand_id
1 'polypeptide(L)'
;MQTKMSLQSEIAGIKFDNLLLNAAGIRCSTVQDLNEILGSQAGGVVTKSATLEERQGNESPRMRALPLGSINSMGLPNHGFDYYMAYVLKAQSEGYQNVILSVAGLSPADDLQMLKEIQQSNFNGLVELNLSCPNVKGKPQVGYDLRLSRNF
;
A
#
# COMPACT_ATOMS: atom_id res chain seq x y z
N MET A 1 28.93 -11.15 -27.68
CA MET A 1 28.83 -10.38 -26.43
C MET A 1 27.59 -10.86 -25.71
N GLN A 2 27.73 -11.43 -24.52
CA GLN A 2 26.58 -11.85 -23.72
C GLN A 2 26.04 -10.60 -23.04
N THR A 3 24.84 -10.16 -23.43
CA THR A 3 24.15 -9.04 -22.78
C THR A 3 23.95 -9.39 -21.31
N LYS A 4 24.54 -8.59 -20.41
CA LYS A 4 24.35 -8.74 -18.97
C LYS A 4 22.86 -8.47 -18.68
N MET A 5 22.12 -9.49 -18.25
CA MET A 5 20.71 -9.33 -17.89
C MET A 5 20.59 -8.45 -16.64
N SER A 6 19.58 -7.58 -16.62
CA SER A 6 19.27 -6.68 -15.51
C SER A 6 17.76 -6.68 -15.28
N LEU A 7 17.35 -6.67 -14.01
CA LEU A 7 15.96 -6.46 -13.58
C LEU A 7 15.70 -5.01 -13.17
N GLN A 8 16.72 -4.15 -13.24
CA GLN A 8 16.61 -2.76 -12.85
C GLN A 8 15.51 -2.06 -13.64
N SER A 9 14.71 -1.28 -12.94
CA SER A 9 13.53 -0.61 -13.48
C SER A 9 13.41 0.79 -12.91
N GLU A 10 12.69 1.66 -13.60
CA GLU A 10 12.41 3.02 -13.14
C GLU A 10 10.92 3.33 -13.29
N ILE A 11 10.30 3.84 -12.22
CA ILE A 11 8.89 4.27 -12.20
C ILE A 11 8.85 5.68 -11.65
N ALA A 12 8.33 6.62 -12.44
CA ALA A 12 8.20 8.04 -12.09
C ALA A 12 9.49 8.66 -11.49
N GLY A 13 10.66 8.31 -12.05
CA GLY A 13 11.96 8.80 -11.60
C GLY A 13 12.58 8.02 -10.42
N ILE A 14 11.85 7.08 -9.82
CA ILE A 14 12.36 6.23 -8.74
C ILE A 14 12.96 4.96 -9.34
N LYS A 15 14.21 4.68 -8.99
CA LYS A 15 14.95 3.49 -9.42
C LYS A 15 14.70 2.32 -8.48
N PHE A 16 14.51 1.15 -9.06
CA PHE A 16 14.35 -0.12 -8.37
C PHE A 16 15.37 -1.11 -8.90
N ASP A 17 15.97 -1.92 -8.01
CA ASP A 17 16.86 -3.01 -8.43
C ASP A 17 16.10 -4.15 -9.14
N ASN A 18 14.80 -4.29 -8.83
CA ASN A 18 13.83 -5.14 -9.50
C ASN A 18 12.39 -4.67 -9.16
N LEU A 19 11.36 -5.16 -9.86
CA LEU A 19 9.95 -4.80 -9.56
C LEU A 19 9.19 -5.88 -8.76
N LEU A 20 9.92 -6.74 -8.03
CA LEU A 20 9.29 -7.68 -7.11
C LEU A 20 9.06 -6.96 -5.78
N LEU A 21 7.79 -6.63 -5.54
CA LEU A 21 7.30 -5.96 -4.33
C LEU A 21 6.27 -6.88 -3.64
N ASN A 22 5.97 -6.64 -2.37
CA ASN A 22 4.79 -7.24 -1.76
C ASN A 22 3.50 -6.59 -2.30
N ALA A 23 2.41 -7.36 -2.30
CA ALA A 23 1.08 -6.79 -2.47
C ALA A 23 0.65 -6.07 -1.18
N ALA A 24 0.03 -4.89 -1.32
CA ALA A 24 -0.55 -4.19 -0.19
C ALA A 24 -1.52 -5.10 0.58
N GLY A 25 -1.26 -5.28 1.88
CA GLY A 25 -2.01 -6.19 2.75
C GLY A 25 -1.32 -7.50 3.10
N ILE A 26 -0.18 -7.83 2.50
CA ILE A 26 0.62 -9.02 2.81
C ILE A 26 1.96 -8.60 3.40
N ARG A 27 2.21 -8.96 4.67
CA ARG A 27 3.45 -8.66 5.41
C ARG A 27 3.87 -7.19 5.34
N CYS A 28 2.95 -6.27 5.60
CA CYS A 28 3.23 -4.85 5.50
C CYS A 28 2.41 -4.00 6.49
N SER A 29 1.92 -4.64 7.56
CA SER A 29 1.04 -3.98 8.53
C SER A 29 1.83 -3.21 9.56
N THR A 30 2.97 -3.75 10.02
CA THR A 30 3.81 -3.16 11.07
C THR A 30 5.15 -2.66 10.51
N VAL A 31 5.82 -1.75 11.23
CA VAL A 31 7.20 -1.31 10.93
C VAL A 31 8.16 -2.50 10.83
N GLN A 32 7.99 -3.52 11.67
CA GLN A 32 8.78 -4.73 11.59
C GLN A 32 8.59 -5.42 10.24
N ASP A 33 7.34 -5.67 9.83
CA ASP A 33 7.05 -6.32 8.55
C ASP A 33 7.67 -5.54 7.37
N LEU A 34 7.53 -4.22 7.39
CA LEU A 34 8.02 -3.34 6.33
C LEU A 34 9.55 -3.36 6.24
N ASN A 35 10.24 -3.30 7.38
CA ASN A 35 11.70 -3.38 7.44
C ASN A 35 12.22 -4.76 7.02
N GLU A 36 11.51 -5.85 7.36
CA GLU A 36 11.86 -7.19 6.92
C GLU A 36 11.81 -7.33 5.39
N ILE A 37 10.82 -6.70 4.72
CA ILE A 37 10.76 -6.68 3.25
C ILE A 37 11.86 -5.79 2.68
N LEU A 38 12.05 -4.58 3.23
CA LEU A 38 13.04 -3.63 2.74
C LEU A 38 14.48 -4.16 2.88
N GLY A 39 14.74 -4.97 3.91
CA GLY A 39 16.01 -5.70 4.10
C GLY A 39 16.13 -7.01 3.32
N SER A 40 15.14 -7.37 2.52
CA SER A 40 15.16 -8.59 1.68
C SER A 40 15.74 -8.32 0.28
N GLN A 41 15.52 -9.23 -0.67
CA GLN A 41 15.86 -9.03 -2.09
C GLN A 41 14.76 -8.34 -2.91
N ALA A 42 13.65 -7.97 -2.26
CA ALA A 42 12.59 -7.20 -2.90
C ALA A 42 13.13 -5.86 -3.38
N GLY A 43 12.66 -5.38 -4.53
CA GLY A 43 13.09 -4.09 -5.07
C GLY A 43 12.54 -2.89 -4.30
N GLY A 44 11.58 -3.12 -3.40
CA GLY A 44 10.89 -2.13 -2.59
C GLY A 44 9.78 -2.75 -1.76
N VAL A 45 9.01 -1.92 -1.07
CA VAL A 45 7.93 -2.36 -0.19
C VAL A 45 6.70 -1.46 -0.34
N VAL A 46 5.52 -2.05 -0.32
CA VAL A 46 4.23 -1.35 -0.32
C VAL A 46 3.63 -1.45 1.08
N THR A 47 3.20 -0.33 1.66
CA THR A 47 2.54 -0.36 2.98
C THR A 47 1.19 -1.05 2.93
N LYS A 48 0.67 -1.44 4.10
CA LYS A 48 -0.75 -1.78 4.20
C LYS A 48 -1.57 -0.57 3.78
N SER A 49 -2.64 -0.79 2.99
CA SER A 49 -3.57 0.28 2.63
C SER A 49 -4.16 0.92 3.89
N ALA A 50 -3.80 2.17 4.11
CA ALA A 50 -4.19 2.93 5.29
C ALA A 50 -5.59 3.51 5.16
N THR A 51 -6.32 3.55 6.27
CA THR A 51 -7.45 4.46 6.46
C THR A 51 -7.00 5.65 7.32
N LEU A 52 -7.80 6.73 7.39
CA LEU A 52 -7.52 7.84 8.30
C LEU A 52 -7.22 7.33 9.72
N GLU A 53 -8.15 6.55 10.27
CA GLU A 53 -8.04 5.96 11.61
C GLU A 53 -7.58 4.51 11.57
N GLU A 54 -7.03 4.04 12.70
CA GLU A 54 -6.72 2.62 12.91
C GLU A 54 -7.99 1.77 12.79
N ARG A 55 -7.83 0.57 12.20
CA ARG A 55 -8.90 -0.40 12.03
C ARG A 55 -8.46 -1.76 12.50
N GLN A 56 -9.33 -2.40 13.28
CA GLN A 56 -9.16 -3.80 13.67
C GLN A 56 -9.44 -4.79 12.54
N GLY A 57 -10.20 -4.39 11.52
CA GLY A 57 -10.67 -5.26 10.42
C GLY A 57 -11.95 -6.04 10.76
N ASN A 58 -12.29 -7.02 9.91
CA ASN A 58 -13.43 -7.91 10.13
C ASN A 58 -13.13 -8.97 11.20
N GLU A 59 -14.15 -9.65 11.71
CA GLU A 59 -14.00 -10.74 12.68
C GLU A 59 -13.23 -11.93 12.10
N SER A 60 -12.48 -12.64 12.96
CA SER A 60 -11.79 -13.87 12.59
C SER A 60 -12.73 -15.09 12.63
N PRO A 61 -12.52 -16.14 11.81
CA PRO A 61 -11.44 -16.29 10.82
C PRO A 61 -11.70 -15.47 9.55
N ARG A 62 -10.68 -14.72 9.12
CA ARG A 62 -10.77 -13.76 8.00
C ARG A 62 -9.76 -13.97 6.88
N MET A 63 -8.92 -15.01 6.99
CA MET A 63 -8.01 -15.44 5.94
C MET A 63 -7.81 -16.96 6.03
N ARG A 64 -7.76 -17.62 4.88
CA ARG A 64 -7.53 -19.06 4.78
C ARG A 64 -6.66 -19.36 3.56
N ALA A 65 -5.55 -20.06 3.79
CA ALA A 65 -4.77 -20.68 2.71
C ALA A 65 -5.52 -21.91 2.16
N LEU A 66 -5.44 -22.09 0.85
CA LEU A 66 -6.08 -23.14 0.07
C LEU A 66 -5.02 -23.80 -0.85
N PRO A 67 -5.24 -25.02 -1.35
CA PRO A 67 -4.28 -25.68 -2.24
C PRO A 67 -3.90 -24.88 -3.50
N LEU A 68 -4.81 -24.01 -3.98
CA LEU A 68 -4.63 -23.20 -5.18
C LEU A 68 -4.47 -21.70 -4.89
N GLY A 69 -4.31 -21.29 -3.64
CA GLY A 69 -4.17 -19.87 -3.29
C GLY A 69 -4.68 -19.53 -1.89
N SER A 70 -5.43 -18.44 -1.77
CA SER A 70 -6.06 -18.05 -0.50
C SER A 70 -7.39 -17.33 -0.72
N ILE A 71 -8.22 -17.34 0.31
CA ILE A 71 -9.41 -16.49 0.42
C ILE A 71 -9.27 -15.62 1.67
N ASN A 72 -9.64 -14.34 1.58
CA ASN A 72 -9.63 -13.45 2.73
C ASN A 72 -10.77 -12.44 2.68
N SER A 73 -11.20 -12.02 3.86
CA SER A 73 -12.07 -10.87 4.09
C SER A 73 -11.53 -10.06 5.26
N MET A 74 -10.35 -9.48 5.08
CA MET A 74 -9.62 -8.84 6.18
C MET A 74 -10.35 -7.62 6.78
N GLY A 75 -11.07 -6.84 5.96
CA GLY A 75 -11.79 -5.64 6.40
C GLY A 75 -10.93 -4.39 6.63
N LEU A 76 -9.79 -4.30 5.93
CA LEU A 76 -8.76 -3.25 6.06
C LEU A 76 -8.20 -3.09 7.50
N PRO A 77 -7.66 -4.14 8.13
CA PRO A 77 -6.95 -3.98 9.40
C PRO A 77 -5.63 -3.26 9.15
N ASN A 78 -5.42 -2.11 9.79
CA ASN A 78 -4.27 -1.23 9.56
C ASN A 78 -4.11 -0.26 10.75
N HIS A 79 -2.92 0.30 10.94
CA HIS A 79 -2.60 1.17 12.09
C HIS A 79 -2.90 2.67 11.86
N GLY A 80 -3.71 3.01 10.86
CA GLY A 80 -4.07 4.39 10.55
C GLY A 80 -3.04 5.11 9.69
N PHE A 81 -3.47 6.21 9.08
CA PHE A 81 -2.70 6.97 8.09
C PHE A 81 -1.40 7.50 8.68
N ASP A 82 -1.46 8.14 9.85
CA ASP A 82 -0.31 8.75 10.52
C ASP A 82 0.82 7.75 10.79
N TYR A 83 0.48 6.51 11.12
CA TYR A 83 1.46 5.44 11.37
C TYR A 83 2.30 5.16 10.12
N TYR A 84 1.64 4.98 8.97
CA TYR A 84 2.33 4.70 7.72
C TYR A 84 3.01 5.96 7.17
N MET A 85 2.42 7.14 7.37
CA MET A 85 3.02 8.41 6.99
C MET A 85 4.35 8.65 7.73
N ALA A 86 4.37 8.41 9.04
CA ALA A 86 5.59 8.50 9.84
C ALA A 86 6.66 7.50 9.36
N TYR A 87 6.25 6.28 9.00
CA TYR A 87 7.17 5.28 8.46
C TYR A 87 7.80 5.71 7.13
N VAL A 88 6.99 6.14 6.16
CA VAL A 88 7.51 6.48 4.82
C VAL A 88 8.39 7.73 4.85
N LEU A 89 8.07 8.73 5.69
CA LEU A 89 8.91 9.91 5.90
C LEU A 89 10.25 9.53 6.54
N LYS A 90 10.23 8.62 7.52
CA LYS A 90 11.46 8.11 8.13
C LYS A 90 12.31 7.36 7.10
N ALA A 91 11.72 6.42 6.37
CA ALA A 91 12.44 5.65 5.34
C ALA A 91 13.05 6.56 4.27
N GLN A 92 12.31 7.59 3.84
CA GLN A 92 12.81 8.62 2.93
C GLN A 92 14.01 9.38 3.51
N SER A 93 13.97 9.76 4.79
CA SER A 93 15.10 10.42 5.46
C SER A 93 16.34 9.54 5.57
N GLU A 94 16.16 8.22 5.57
CA GLU A 94 17.22 7.21 5.57
C GLU A 94 17.70 6.85 4.14
N GLY A 95 17.14 7.48 3.10
CA GLY A 95 17.54 7.31 1.71
C GLY A 95 16.76 6.26 0.92
N TYR A 96 15.71 5.67 1.51
CA TYR A 96 14.84 4.72 0.82
C TYR A 96 13.73 5.44 0.06
N GLN A 97 13.78 5.41 -1.28
CA GLN A 97 12.74 5.96 -2.16
C GLN A 97 11.79 4.88 -2.71
N ASN A 98 12.13 3.61 -2.51
CA ASN A 98 11.40 2.44 -2.99
C ASN A 98 10.31 1.95 -2.00
N VAL A 99 9.81 2.85 -1.15
CA VAL A 99 8.68 2.60 -0.23
C VAL A 99 7.44 3.27 -0.81
N ILE A 100 6.41 2.48 -1.11
CA ILE A 100 5.15 2.93 -1.70
C ILE A 100 4.09 3.01 -0.60
N LEU A 101 3.47 4.19 -0.45
CA LEU A 101 2.37 4.40 0.51
C LEU A 101 1.04 4.00 -0.12
N SER A 102 0.41 2.94 0.37
CA SER A 102 -0.94 2.55 -0.04
C SER A 102 -1.99 3.20 0.86
N VAL A 103 -3.02 3.80 0.25
CA VAL A 103 -4.17 4.42 0.94
C VAL A 103 -5.49 3.86 0.42
N ALA A 104 -6.47 3.68 1.31
CA ALA A 104 -7.80 3.16 1.01
C ALA A 104 -8.84 3.73 1.99
N GLY A 105 -9.34 4.93 1.72
CA GLY A 105 -10.40 5.57 2.48
C GLY A 105 -11.69 4.76 2.50
N LEU A 106 -12.54 4.98 3.52
CA LEU A 106 -13.88 4.39 3.59
C LEU A 106 -14.92 5.24 2.84
N SER A 107 -14.50 6.42 2.38
CA SER A 107 -15.25 7.36 1.56
C SER A 107 -14.30 8.16 0.65
N PRO A 108 -14.79 8.73 -0.45
CA PRO A 108 -13.99 9.64 -1.27
C PRO A 108 -13.43 10.85 -0.51
N ALA A 109 -14.15 11.31 0.51
CA ALA A 109 -13.68 12.40 1.35
C ALA A 109 -12.44 11.98 2.18
N ASP A 110 -12.42 10.74 2.66
CA ASP A 110 -11.28 10.18 3.40
C ASP A 110 -10.04 10.10 2.50
N ASP A 111 -10.21 9.59 1.28
CA ASP A 111 -9.14 9.50 0.29
C ASP A 111 -8.59 10.90 -0.06
N LEU A 112 -9.47 11.87 -0.35
CA LEU A 112 -9.07 13.24 -0.63
C LEU A 112 -8.38 13.92 0.55
N GLN A 113 -8.79 13.61 1.79
CA GLN A 113 -8.12 14.11 2.98
C GLN A 113 -6.70 13.56 3.07
N MET A 114 -6.51 12.24 3.03
CA MET A 114 -5.18 11.62 3.06
C MET A 114 -4.29 12.12 1.91
N LEU A 115 -4.82 12.22 0.69
CA LEU A 115 -4.08 12.74 -0.46
C LEU A 115 -3.64 14.19 -0.29
N LYS A 116 -4.48 15.05 0.31
CA LYS A 116 -4.10 16.44 0.63
C LYS A 116 -3.01 16.49 1.70
N GLU A 117 -3.11 15.66 2.73
CA GLU A 117 -2.09 15.58 3.78
C GLU A 117 -0.75 15.08 3.23
N ILE A 118 -0.77 14.05 2.36
CA ILE A 118 0.42 13.60 1.63
C ILE A 118 0.99 14.74 0.79
N GLN A 119 0.17 15.44 0.02
CA GLN A 119 0.58 16.55 -0.85
C GLN A 119 1.20 17.74 -0.08
N GLN A 120 0.76 17.97 1.15
CA GLN A 120 1.29 19.02 2.04
C GLN A 120 2.52 18.58 2.82
N SER A 121 2.79 17.28 2.88
CA SER A 121 3.95 16.72 3.55
C SER A 121 5.24 16.85 2.71
N ASN A 122 6.36 16.43 3.28
CA ASN A 122 7.63 16.30 2.56
C ASN A 122 7.80 14.95 1.85
N PHE A 123 6.78 14.09 1.82
CA PHE A 123 6.87 12.79 1.17
C PHE A 123 6.93 12.96 -0.35
N ASN A 124 7.96 12.40 -0.97
CA ASN A 124 8.20 12.48 -2.41
C ASN A 124 8.25 11.09 -3.09
N GLY A 125 7.84 10.04 -2.36
CA GLY A 125 7.73 8.69 -2.89
C GLY A 125 6.43 8.45 -3.65
N LEU A 126 6.19 7.18 -4.00
CA LEU A 126 4.99 6.78 -4.73
C LEU A 126 3.80 6.57 -3.77
N VAL A 127 2.61 6.94 -4.25
CA VAL A 127 1.34 6.67 -3.58
C VAL A 127 0.51 5.70 -4.43
N GLU A 128 -0.02 4.67 -3.79
CA GLU A 128 -1.00 3.75 -4.37
C GLU A 128 -2.39 4.08 -3.80
N LEU A 129 -3.30 4.56 -4.64
CA LEU A 129 -4.70 4.74 -4.28
C LEU A 129 -5.50 3.46 -4.58
N ASN A 130 -5.98 2.78 -3.55
CA ASN A 130 -6.68 1.51 -3.69
C ASN A 130 -8.20 1.70 -3.87
N LEU A 131 -8.65 1.64 -5.13
CA LEU A 131 -10.08 1.72 -5.48
C LEU A 131 -10.79 0.35 -5.50
N SER A 132 -10.14 -0.72 -5.05
CA SER A 132 -10.57 -2.10 -5.33
C SER A 132 -10.94 -2.94 -4.11
N CYS A 133 -10.89 -2.39 -2.88
CA CYS A 133 -11.15 -3.20 -1.67
C CYS A 133 -12.56 -3.82 -1.65
N PRO A 134 -12.71 -5.16 -1.66
CA PRO A 134 -14.02 -5.83 -1.69
C PRO A 134 -14.60 -6.14 -0.32
N ASN A 135 -13.84 -5.91 0.75
CA ASN A 135 -14.05 -6.59 2.04
C ASN A 135 -14.57 -5.66 3.14
N VAL A 136 -14.96 -4.43 2.79
CA VAL A 136 -15.62 -3.50 3.72
C VAL A 136 -17.14 -3.68 3.59
N LYS A 137 -17.77 -4.10 4.69
CA LYS A 137 -19.22 -4.38 4.71
C LYS A 137 -20.02 -3.15 4.27
N GLY A 138 -20.92 -3.34 3.30
CA GLY A 138 -21.81 -2.29 2.80
C GLY A 138 -21.15 -1.25 1.89
N LYS A 139 -19.89 -1.47 1.47
CA LYS A 139 -19.16 -0.59 0.56
C LYS A 139 -18.83 -1.35 -0.73
N PRO A 140 -19.38 -0.94 -1.88
CA PRO A 140 -18.94 -1.48 -3.17
C PRO A 140 -17.51 -1.01 -3.48
N GLN A 141 -16.83 -1.74 -4.35
CA GLN A 141 -15.52 -1.35 -4.86
C GLN A 141 -15.67 -0.09 -5.73
N VAL A 142 -14.95 0.98 -5.38
CA VAL A 142 -15.03 2.26 -6.11
C VAL A 142 -14.69 2.07 -7.59
N GLY A 143 -13.69 1.23 -7.89
CA GLY A 143 -13.26 0.90 -9.25
C GLY A 143 -14.31 0.19 -10.11
N TYR A 144 -15.42 -0.28 -9.54
CA TYR A 144 -16.57 -0.80 -10.30
C TYR A 144 -17.60 0.28 -10.65
N ASP A 145 -17.55 1.46 -10.01
CA ASP A 145 -18.35 2.62 -10.40
C ASP A 145 -17.48 3.61 -11.18
N LEU A 146 -17.61 3.59 -12.52
CA LEU A 146 -16.87 4.47 -13.42
C LEU A 146 -17.22 5.95 -13.23
N ARG A 147 -18.44 6.26 -12.77
CA ARG A 147 -18.84 7.66 -12.53
C ARG A 147 -18.17 8.19 -11.27
N LEU A 148 -18.15 7.38 -10.22
CA LEU A 148 -17.45 7.72 -8.98
C LEU A 148 -15.94 7.85 -9.22
N SER A 149 -15.34 6.87 -9.90
CA SER A 149 -13.90 6.84 -10.16
C SER A 149 -13.41 7.98 -11.06
N ARG A 150 -14.27 8.52 -11.95
CA ARG A 150 -13.89 9.63 -12.85
C ARG A 150 -13.93 11.01 -12.18
N ASN A 151 -14.77 11.17 -11.15
CA ASN A 151 -15.01 12.45 -10.48
C ASN A 151 -14.23 12.59 -9.17
N PHE A 152 -13.23 11.72 -8.98
CA PHE A 152 -12.29 11.73 -7.86
C PHE A 152 -11.29 12.88 -7.98
#